data_AF-A0A2T4S7H9-F1
#
_entry.id   AF-A0A2T4S7H9-F1
#
_cell.length_a   1.000
_cell.length_b   1.000
_cell.length_c   1.000
_cell.angle_alpha   90.00
_cell.angle_beta   90.00
_cell.angle_gamma   90.00
#
_symmetry.space_group_name_H-M   'P 1'
#
loop_
_entity.id
_entity.type
_entity.pdbx_description
1 polymer ?
#
loop_
_entity_poly.entity_id
_entity_poly.type
_entity_poly.pdbx_seq_one_letter_code
_entity_poly.pdbx_strand_id
1 'polypeptide(L)'
;MLKTIFGEAKQVEEYKLSDKDWENIEKLSNEKYRTWEWNYGRNPKYNFEREEKFEKGFVQIKLDVKKGRIEHAKIFGDFFGVGDVTELEHALEGTLHDFDSIEEALADYDIFHYFGDIDRHELIRLMS
;
A
#
# COMPACT_ATOMS: atom_id res chain seq x y z
N MET A 1 -19.54 -6.61 -28.10
CA MET A 1 -18.94 -5.86 -26.98
C MET A 1 -17.70 -5.10 -27.41
N LEU A 2 -16.63 -5.73 -27.90
CA LEU A 2 -15.39 -5.03 -28.30
C LEU A 2 -15.59 -4.01 -29.45
N LYS A 3 -16.36 -4.36 -30.50
CA LYS A 3 -16.65 -3.45 -31.63
C LYS A 3 -17.38 -2.16 -31.23
N THR A 4 -18.10 -2.16 -30.12
CA THR A 4 -18.87 -0.98 -29.65
C THR A 4 -17.96 0.03 -28.94
N ILE A 5 -16.83 -0.42 -28.40
CA ILE A 5 -15.86 0.41 -27.66
C ILE A 5 -14.78 0.98 -28.62
N PHE A 6 -14.37 0.22 -29.64
CA PHE A 6 -13.25 0.58 -30.53
C PHE A 6 -13.63 1.15 -31.91
N GLY A 7 -14.92 1.36 -32.21
CA GLY A 7 -15.37 1.93 -33.50
C GLY A 7 -14.99 1.08 -34.73
N GLU A 8 -14.67 1.72 -35.87
CA GLU A 8 -14.21 1.09 -37.13
C GLU A 8 -12.72 0.67 -37.13
N ALA A 9 -12.13 0.37 -35.96
CA ALA A 9 -10.80 -0.21 -35.92
C ALA A 9 -10.82 -1.57 -36.64
N LYS A 10 -10.22 -1.61 -37.85
CA LYS A 10 -10.40 -2.72 -38.81
C LYS A 10 -9.87 -4.06 -38.34
N GLN A 11 -9.01 -4.11 -37.33
CA GLN A 11 -8.61 -5.33 -36.64
C GLN A 11 -8.30 -4.99 -35.18
N VAL A 12 -9.17 -5.39 -34.25
CA VAL A 12 -8.83 -5.43 -32.84
C VAL A 12 -8.01 -6.70 -32.64
N GLU A 13 -6.73 -6.55 -32.32
CA GLU A 13 -5.89 -7.69 -31.95
C GLU A 13 -6.43 -8.30 -30.66
N GLU A 14 -6.87 -9.55 -30.75
CA GLU A 14 -7.39 -10.32 -29.62
C GLU A 14 -6.26 -11.24 -29.12
N TYR A 15 -5.76 -10.97 -27.91
CA TYR A 15 -4.90 -11.92 -27.22
C TYR A 15 -5.76 -12.96 -26.51
N LYS A 16 -5.72 -14.21 -26.99
CA LYS A 16 -6.35 -15.33 -26.32
C LYS A 16 -5.36 -15.94 -25.34
N LEU A 17 -5.72 -15.91 -24.06
CA LEU A 17 -4.94 -16.54 -23.00
C LEU A 17 -4.68 -18.02 -23.35
N SER A 18 -3.42 -18.42 -23.30
CA SER A 18 -3.02 -19.81 -23.48
C SER A 18 -3.33 -20.63 -22.23
N ASP A 19 -3.30 -21.96 -22.34
CA ASP A 19 -3.47 -22.86 -21.18
C ASP A 19 -2.41 -22.57 -20.10
N LYS A 20 -1.19 -22.23 -20.51
CA LYS A 20 -0.10 -21.83 -19.60
C LYS A 20 -0.40 -20.49 -18.90
N ASP A 21 -1.02 -19.54 -19.60
CA ASP A 21 -1.46 -18.29 -18.97
C ASP A 21 -2.54 -18.56 -17.92
N TRP A 22 -3.47 -19.46 -18.24
CA TRP A 22 -4.49 -19.91 -17.29
C TRP A 22 -3.91 -20.61 -16.07
N GLU A 23 -2.94 -21.50 -16.23
CA GLU A 23 -2.23 -22.13 -15.12
C GLU A 23 -1.53 -21.09 -14.22
N ASN A 24 -0.85 -20.11 -14.82
CA ASN A 24 -0.20 -19.04 -14.07
C ASN A 24 -1.21 -18.14 -13.35
N ILE A 25 -2.32 -17.79 -13.99
CA ILE A 25 -3.41 -17.01 -13.40
C ILE A 25 -4.02 -17.77 -12.21
N GLU A 26 -4.28 -19.07 -12.38
CA GLU A 26 -4.86 -19.89 -11.33
C GLU A 26 -3.91 -20.03 -10.13
N LYS A 27 -2.61 -20.22 -10.40
CA LYS A 27 -1.58 -20.23 -9.36
C LYS A 27 -1.56 -18.91 -8.59
N LEU A 28 -1.46 -17.78 -9.28
CA LEU A 28 -1.44 -16.45 -8.66
C LEU A 28 -2.74 -16.15 -7.89
N SER A 29 -3.88 -16.61 -8.43
CA SER A 29 -5.17 -16.49 -7.76
C SER A 29 -5.19 -17.26 -6.44
N ASN A 30 -4.72 -18.51 -6.43
CA ASN A 30 -4.69 -19.34 -5.24
C ASN A 30 -3.66 -18.88 -4.19
N GLU A 31 -2.48 -18.47 -4.64
CA GLU A 31 -1.36 -18.10 -3.75
C GLU A 31 -1.49 -16.69 -3.18
N LYS A 32 -2.23 -15.79 -3.85
CA LYS A 32 -2.36 -14.39 -3.43
C LYS A 32 -3.82 -13.98 -3.34
N TYR A 33 -4.51 -13.81 -4.47
CA TYR A 33 -5.78 -13.08 -4.51
C TYR A 33 -6.96 -13.77 -3.81
N ARG A 34 -6.93 -15.10 -3.63
CA ARG A 34 -7.95 -15.86 -2.89
C ARG A 34 -7.60 -16.06 -1.43
N THR A 35 -6.38 -15.73 -1.00
CA THR A 35 -5.94 -15.97 0.38
C THR A 35 -6.66 -15.01 1.33
N TRP A 36 -6.92 -15.49 2.56
CA TRP A 36 -7.53 -14.65 3.60
C TRP A 36 -6.55 -13.55 4.02
N GLU A 37 -5.27 -13.89 4.06
CA GLU A 37 -4.15 -12.99 4.33
C GLU A 37 -4.10 -11.81 3.38
N TRP A 38 -4.41 -12.00 2.09
CA TRP A 38 -4.48 -10.92 1.12
C TRP A 38 -5.80 -10.13 1.20
N ASN A 39 -6.94 -10.82 1.31
CA ASN A 39 -8.25 -10.17 1.25
C ASN A 39 -8.61 -9.40 2.53
N TYR A 40 -8.14 -9.87 3.68
CA TYR A 40 -8.50 -9.32 4.99
C TYR A 40 -7.29 -8.89 5.81
N GLY A 41 -6.12 -9.51 5.59
CA GLY A 41 -4.92 -9.21 6.37
C GLY A 41 -5.04 -9.68 7.82
N ARG A 42 -3.89 -9.88 8.48
CA ARG A 42 -3.90 -9.94 9.94
C ARG A 42 -4.25 -8.53 10.45
N ASN A 43 -5.20 -8.44 11.37
CA ASN A 43 -5.54 -7.19 12.05
C ASN A 43 -5.07 -7.28 13.51
N PRO A 44 -3.78 -6.97 13.80
CA PRO A 44 -3.29 -6.76 15.16
C PRO A 44 -4.18 -5.79 15.94
N LYS A 45 -4.06 -5.83 17.27
CA LYS A 45 -4.65 -4.77 18.10
C LYS A 45 -3.85 -3.49 17.93
N TYR A 46 -4.23 -2.67 16.97
CA TYR A 46 -3.75 -1.29 16.87
C TYR A 46 -4.32 -0.47 18.03
N ASN A 47 -3.46 0.28 18.70
CA ASN A 47 -3.83 1.16 19.82
C ASN A 47 -3.61 2.64 19.51
N PHE A 48 -3.03 2.94 18.36
CA PHE A 48 -2.92 4.25 17.77
C PHE A 48 -3.46 4.20 16.35
N GLU A 49 -4.34 5.13 16.00
CA GLU A 49 -4.93 5.24 14.69
C GLU A 49 -5.12 6.73 14.36
N ARG A 50 -4.62 7.15 13.20
CA ARG A 50 -4.79 8.49 12.66
C ARG A 50 -5.07 8.41 11.18
N GLU A 51 -5.86 9.34 10.69
CA GLU A 51 -6.19 9.45 9.28
C GLU A 51 -6.25 10.91 8.86
N GLU A 52 -5.87 11.17 7.61
CA GLU A 52 -5.87 12.50 7.05
C GLU A 52 -6.16 12.45 5.55
N LYS A 53 -6.96 13.42 5.10
CA LYS A 53 -7.25 13.63 3.69
C LYS A 53 -6.40 14.78 3.17
N PHE A 54 -5.33 14.44 2.48
CA PHE A 54 -4.46 15.36 1.76
C PHE A 54 -5.11 15.80 0.45
N GLU A 55 -4.54 16.84 -0.18
CA GLU A 55 -5.00 17.29 -1.50
C GLU A 55 -4.90 16.17 -2.57
N LYS A 56 -3.90 15.30 -2.44
CA LYS A 56 -3.54 14.27 -3.43
C LYS A 56 -3.88 12.83 -3.03
N GLY A 57 -4.59 12.64 -1.92
CA GLY A 57 -5.00 11.32 -1.45
C GLY A 57 -5.38 11.30 0.02
N PHE A 58 -5.92 10.18 0.45
CA PHE A 58 -6.23 9.86 1.83
C PHE A 58 -5.21 8.85 2.35
N VAL A 59 -4.72 9.09 3.56
CA VAL A 59 -3.82 8.18 4.27
C VAL A 59 -4.41 7.90 5.65
N GLN A 60 -4.44 6.62 6.02
CA GLN A 60 -4.76 6.15 7.37
C GLN A 60 -3.60 5.29 7.86
N ILE A 61 -3.11 5.60 9.07
CA ILE A 61 -2.04 4.89 9.73
C ILE A 61 -2.61 4.21 10.97
N LYS A 62 -2.28 2.93 11.15
CA LYS A 62 -2.60 2.16 12.35
C LYS A 62 -1.32 1.59 12.95
N LEU A 63 -1.06 1.88 14.23
CA LEU A 63 0.15 1.44 14.95
C LEU A 63 -0.23 0.69 16.24
N ASP A 64 0.46 -0.43 16.50
CA ASP A 64 0.45 -1.11 17.82
C ASP A 64 1.68 -0.66 18.57
N VAL A 65 1.53 0.30 19.48
CA VAL A 65 2.63 0.90 20.22
C VAL A 65 2.73 0.28 21.60
N LYS A 66 3.86 -0.37 21.91
CA LYS A 66 4.15 -0.93 23.24
C LYS A 66 5.42 -0.33 23.82
N LYS A 67 5.29 0.20 25.05
CA LYS A 67 6.41 0.86 25.76
C LYS A 67 7.10 1.95 24.92
N GLY A 68 6.31 2.69 24.14
CA GLY A 68 6.80 3.78 23.27
C GLY A 68 7.45 3.32 21.97
N ARG A 69 7.40 2.02 21.61
CA ARG A 69 7.90 1.51 20.33
C ARG A 69 6.77 0.93 19.50
N ILE A 70 6.86 1.09 18.19
CA ILE A 70 5.92 0.53 17.22
C ILE A 70 6.24 -0.96 17.08
N GLU A 71 5.34 -1.86 17.46
CA GLU A 71 5.51 -3.30 17.22
C GLU A 71 4.93 -3.72 15.87
N HIS A 72 3.84 -3.08 15.43
CA HIS A 72 3.22 -3.32 14.14
C HIS A 72 2.74 -2.01 13.54
N ALA A 73 2.93 -1.86 12.22
CA ALA A 73 2.41 -0.74 11.45
C ALA A 73 1.54 -1.24 10.29
N LYS A 74 0.45 -0.53 10.00
CA LYS A 74 -0.33 -0.67 8.78
C LYS A 74 -0.64 0.70 8.20
N ILE A 75 -0.47 0.81 6.89
CA ILE A 75 -0.72 2.01 6.11
C ILE A 75 -1.82 1.68 5.11
N PHE A 76 -2.90 2.43 5.16
CA PHE A 76 -4.03 2.34 4.25
C PHE A 76 -4.22 3.67 3.54
N GLY A 77 -4.82 3.64 2.36
CA GLY A 77 -5.14 4.87 1.64
C GLY A 77 -5.48 4.64 0.18
N ASP A 78 -5.79 5.73 -0.51
CA ASP A 78 -6.02 5.79 -1.95
C ASP A 78 -4.93 6.63 -2.66
N PHE A 79 -3.75 6.74 -2.04
CA PHE A 79 -2.59 7.42 -2.61
C PHE A 79 -1.99 6.65 -3.79
N PHE A 80 -1.47 7.39 -4.77
CA PHE A 80 -1.02 6.87 -6.07
C PHE A 80 0.45 6.42 -6.07
N GLY A 81 0.88 5.79 -4.98
CA GLY A 81 2.22 5.22 -4.87
C GLY A 81 2.47 4.10 -5.88
N VAL A 82 3.68 4.05 -6.42
CA VAL A 82 4.15 2.93 -7.25
C VAL A 82 4.86 1.88 -6.40
N GLY A 83 5.38 2.28 -5.23
CA GLY A 83 6.07 1.42 -4.29
C GLY A 83 5.13 0.59 -3.40
N ASP A 84 5.65 -0.52 -2.88
CA ASP A 84 4.95 -1.34 -1.90
C ASP A 84 5.10 -0.73 -0.50
N VAL A 85 4.02 -0.15 0.03
CA VAL A 85 4.01 0.49 1.36
C VAL A 85 4.33 -0.46 2.51
N THR A 86 4.29 -1.78 2.30
CA THR A 86 4.75 -2.74 3.30
C THR A 86 6.23 -2.55 3.65
N GLU A 87 7.04 -2.02 2.73
CA GLU A 87 8.44 -1.67 3.02
C GLU A 87 8.55 -0.59 4.09
N LEU A 88 7.66 0.41 4.05
CA LEU A 88 7.60 1.49 5.04
C LEU A 88 7.01 1.00 6.36
N GLU A 89 6.00 0.13 6.31
CA GLU A 89 5.45 -0.52 7.50
C GLU A 89 6.55 -1.26 8.27
N HIS A 90 7.38 -2.03 7.56
CA HIS A 90 8.52 -2.73 8.16
C HIS A 90 9.61 -1.81 8.69
N ALA A 91 9.87 -0.67 8.03
CA ALA A 91 10.81 0.32 8.52
C ALA A 91 10.37 0.98 9.84
N LEU A 92 9.05 1.08 10.07
CA LEU A 92 8.49 1.63 11.29
C LEU A 92 8.54 0.64 12.48
N GLU A 93 8.53 -0.67 12.22
CA GLU A 93 8.57 -1.69 13.27
C GLU A 93 9.89 -1.63 14.07
N GLY A 94 9.79 -1.48 15.39
CA GLY A 94 10.91 -1.32 16.33
C GLY A 94 11.28 0.13 16.63
N THR A 95 10.83 1.08 15.81
CA THR A 95 11.10 2.52 15.96
C THR A 95 10.35 3.10 17.15
N LEU A 96 10.94 4.12 17.80
CA LEU A 96 10.23 4.87 18.84
C LEU A 96 9.08 5.67 18.20
N HIS A 97 7.93 5.69 18.88
CA HIS A 97 6.75 6.40 18.40
C HIS A 97 6.84 7.89 18.75
N ASP A 98 7.76 8.58 18.07
CA ASP A 98 7.96 10.03 18.09
C ASP A 98 8.42 10.52 16.71
N PHE A 99 8.28 11.82 16.47
CA PHE A 99 8.52 12.43 15.17
C PHE A 99 9.95 12.20 14.67
N ASP A 100 10.96 12.49 15.50
CA ASP A 100 12.38 12.44 15.11
C ASP A 100 12.81 11.02 14.74
N SER A 101 12.39 10.03 15.53
CA SER A 101 12.73 8.62 15.30
C SER A 101 12.05 8.07 14.05
N ILE A 102 10.79 8.46 13.78
CA ILE A 102 10.08 8.07 12.57
C ILE A 102 10.72 8.75 11.33
N GLU A 103 11.11 10.01 11.45
CA GLU A 103 11.82 10.73 10.39
C GLU A 103 13.14 10.06 10.03
N GLU A 104 13.91 9.63 11.03
CA GLU A 104 15.17 8.89 10.86
C GLU A 104 14.93 7.51 10.23
N ALA A 105 13.95 6.74 10.72
CA ALA A 105 13.64 5.41 10.19
C ALA A 105 13.22 5.45 8.71
N LEU A 106 12.60 6.55 8.27
CA LEU A 106 12.16 6.74 6.90
C LEU A 106 13.15 7.58 6.06
N ALA A 107 14.35 7.90 6.55
CA ALA A 107 15.28 8.83 5.91
C ALA A 107 15.71 8.40 4.50
N ASP A 108 15.96 7.11 4.32
CA ASP A 108 16.45 6.54 3.05
C ASP A 108 15.32 6.21 2.06
N TYR A 109 14.06 6.43 2.44
CA TYR A 109 12.90 6.13 1.62
C TYR A 109 12.42 7.37 0.84
N ASP A 110 12.25 7.19 -0.46
CA ASP A 110 11.64 8.20 -1.32
C ASP A 110 10.12 8.24 -1.10
N ILE A 111 9.66 9.10 -0.19
CA ILE A 111 8.23 9.26 0.14
C ILE A 111 7.38 9.53 -1.11
N PHE A 112 7.92 10.25 -2.10
CA PHE A 112 7.21 10.52 -3.34
C PHE A 112 6.91 9.25 -4.13
N HIS A 113 7.79 8.24 -4.07
CA HIS A 113 7.58 6.94 -4.69
C HIS A 113 6.37 6.18 -4.12
N TYR A 114 6.08 6.35 -2.83
CA TYR A 114 5.03 5.63 -2.12
C TYR A 114 3.73 6.43 -1.96
N PHE A 115 3.80 7.75 -1.85
CA PHE A 115 2.63 8.60 -1.56
C PHE A 115 2.36 9.68 -2.62
N GLY A 116 3.25 9.82 -3.61
CA GLY A 116 3.19 10.90 -4.59
C GLY A 116 3.49 12.26 -3.95
N ASP A 117 2.78 13.29 -4.39
CA ASP A 117 3.01 14.68 -4.00
C ASP A 117 2.38 15.04 -2.63
N ILE A 118 2.52 14.13 -1.66
CA ILE A 118 2.18 14.36 -0.24
C ILE A 118 3.45 14.81 0.47
N ASP A 119 3.37 15.88 1.26
CA ASP A 119 4.52 16.41 1.99
C ASP A 119 5.04 15.41 3.03
N ARG A 120 6.36 15.19 3.01
CA ARG A 120 7.03 14.25 3.92
C ARG A 120 6.80 14.62 5.38
N HIS A 121 6.90 15.89 5.73
CA HIS A 121 6.78 16.33 7.12
C HIS A 121 5.33 16.17 7.61
N GLU A 122 4.34 16.49 6.77
CA GLU A 122 2.93 16.23 7.11
C GLU A 122 2.65 14.73 7.31
N LEU A 123 3.20 13.88 6.44
CA LEU A 123 3.06 12.43 6.57
C LEU A 123 3.69 11.90 7.87
N ILE A 124 4.90 12.34 8.22
CA ILE A 124 5.55 11.93 9.48
C ILE A 124 4.75 12.46 10.67
N ARG A 125 4.21 13.69 10.61
CA ARG A 125 3.32 14.23 11.64
C ARG A 125 2.04 13.42 11.82
N LEU A 126 1.54 12.78 10.76
CA LEU A 126 0.40 11.87 10.84
C LEU A 126 0.78 10.55 11.54
N MET A 127 2.02 10.09 11.34
CA MET A 127 2.54 8.85 11.91
C MET A 127 2.98 8.97 13.38
N SER A 128 3.30 10.18 13.86
CA SER A 128 3.75 10.46 15.24
C SER A 128 2.63 10.85 16.21
#